data_AF-A0A967YDW0-F1
#
_entry.id   AF-A0A967YDW0-F1
#
_cell.length_a   1.000
_cell.length_b   1.000
_cell.length_c   1.000
_cell.angle_alpha   90.00
_cell.angle_beta   90.00
_cell.angle_gamma   90.00
#
_symmetry.space_group_name_H-M   'P 1'
#
loop_
_entity.id
_entity.type
_entity.pdbx_description
1 polymer ?
#
loop_
_entity_poly.entity_id
_entity_poly.type
_entity_poly.pdbx_seq_one_letter_code
_entity_poly.pdbx_strand_id
1 'polypeptide(L)'
;HCLKQLIKKDYLGEHVKGITLSLAAMLFLIAIWNLDKAYTSVTFLALSVFLLFHLFVLKSEYLGRFYVTYSILLIPFFIVNGILTGSFIKEEVVWYNNNENLGLRIFTIPVEDVFYGLLLILTNVTFYEALLSKRRASKRDSKTSKILNLSLGPSTKITTWSKEME
;
A
#
# COMPACT_ATOMS: atom_id res chain seq x y z
N HIS A 1 -11.00 -3.97 3.52
CA HIS A 1 -12.48 -3.89 3.35
C HIS A 1 -12.95 -2.51 2.90
N CYS A 2 -12.30 -1.40 3.26
CA CYS A 2 -12.69 -0.06 2.78
C CYS A 2 -12.63 0.06 1.25
N LEU A 3 -11.60 -0.53 0.62
CA LEU A 3 -11.50 -0.65 -0.84
C LEU A 3 -12.60 -1.52 -1.48
N LYS A 4 -13.11 -2.56 -0.78
CA LYS A 4 -14.28 -3.35 -1.23
C LYS A 4 -15.59 -2.54 -1.14
N GLN A 5 -15.64 -1.57 -0.22
CA GLN A 5 -16.79 -0.67 -0.06
C GLN A 5 -16.76 0.46 -1.12
N LEU A 6 -15.58 0.95 -1.49
CA LEU A 6 -15.39 1.97 -2.52
C LEU A 6 -15.57 1.41 -3.93
N ILE A 7 -15.02 0.23 -4.21
CA ILE A 7 -15.09 -0.44 -5.53
C ILE A 7 -15.46 -1.92 -5.30
N LYS A 8 -16.70 -2.29 -5.63
CA LYS A 8 -17.23 -3.65 -5.43
C LYS A 8 -16.62 -4.69 -6.38
N LYS A 9 -16.19 -4.29 -7.57
CA LYS A 9 -15.70 -5.18 -8.63
C LYS A 9 -14.21 -5.00 -8.86
N ASP A 10 -13.47 -6.09 -8.80
CA ASP A 10 -12.03 -6.09 -9.05
C ASP A 10 -11.76 -6.19 -10.56
N TYR A 11 -11.84 -5.06 -11.26
CA TYR A 11 -11.65 -5.02 -12.72
C TYR A 11 -10.25 -5.45 -13.16
N LEU A 12 -9.25 -5.32 -12.29
CA LEU A 12 -7.85 -5.66 -12.57
C LEU A 12 -7.44 -7.01 -11.99
N GLY A 13 -8.35 -7.75 -11.34
CA GLY A 13 -8.00 -8.93 -10.54
C GLY A 13 -7.23 -10.02 -11.29
N GLU A 14 -7.59 -10.31 -12.53
CA GLU A 14 -6.91 -11.35 -13.35
C GLU A 14 -5.53 -10.89 -13.85
N HIS A 15 -5.37 -9.60 -14.13
CA HIS A 15 -4.14 -9.03 -14.68
C HIS A 15 -3.20 -8.45 -13.63
N VAL A 16 -3.64 -8.30 -12.37
CA VAL A 16 -2.90 -7.59 -11.33
C VAL A 16 -1.53 -8.20 -11.09
N LYS A 17 -1.41 -9.54 -11.12
CA LYS A 17 -0.12 -10.21 -10.92
C LYS A 17 0.88 -9.83 -12.01
N GLY A 18 0.45 -9.85 -13.27
CA GLY A 18 1.29 -9.46 -14.40
C GLY A 18 1.68 -7.99 -14.32
N ILE A 19 0.70 -7.10 -14.10
CA ILE A 19 0.92 -5.65 -13.98
C ILE A 19 1.90 -5.34 -12.84
N THR A 20 1.67 -5.88 -11.64
CA THR A 20 2.54 -5.64 -10.49
C THR A 20 3.94 -6.19 -10.71
N LEU A 21 4.08 -7.37 -11.31
CA LEU A 21 5.38 -7.96 -11.59
C LEU A 21 6.17 -7.16 -12.63
N SER A 22 5.53 -6.77 -13.73
CA SER A 22 6.12 -5.91 -14.75
C SER A 22 6.54 -4.55 -14.17
N LEU A 23 5.68 -3.93 -13.36
CA LEU A 23 5.97 -2.68 -12.68
C LEU A 23 7.17 -2.83 -11.73
N ALA A 24 7.18 -3.87 -10.89
CA ALA A 24 8.26 -4.11 -9.95
C ALA A 24 9.60 -4.36 -10.65
N ALA A 25 9.60 -5.15 -11.74
CA ALA A 25 10.79 -5.41 -12.54
C ALA A 25 11.32 -4.13 -13.21
N MET A 26 10.44 -3.34 -13.83
CA MET A 26 10.79 -2.06 -14.44
C MET A 26 11.43 -1.10 -13.42
N LEU A 27 10.79 -0.93 -12.25
CA LEU A 27 11.30 -0.06 -11.19
C LEU A 27 12.64 -0.54 -10.64
N PHE A 28 12.81 -1.85 -10.47
CA PHE A 28 14.06 -2.44 -10.02
C PHE A 28 15.21 -2.13 -10.99
N LEU A 29 14.98 -2.33 -12.29
CA LEU A 29 15.99 -2.03 -13.31
C LEU A 29 16.37 -0.55 -13.32
N ILE A 30 15.39 0.36 -13.25
CA ILE A 30 15.65 1.80 -13.23
C ILE A 30 16.43 2.21 -11.97
N ALA A 31 16.11 1.62 -10.81
CA ALA A 31 16.81 1.89 -9.56
C ALA A 31 18.29 1.48 -9.63
N ILE A 32 18.60 0.31 -10.19
CA ILE A 32 19.98 -0.18 -10.32
C ILE A 32 20.78 0.66 -11.32
N TRP A 33 20.14 1.18 -12.37
CA TRP A 33 20.80 2.07 -13.34
C TRP A 33 21.06 3.48 -12.82
N ASN A 34 20.42 3.90 -11.73
CA ASN A 34 20.47 5.27 -11.19
C ASN A 34 20.83 5.28 -9.70
N LEU A 35 21.79 4.44 -9.28
CA LEU A 35 22.24 4.35 -7.88
C LEU A 35 22.92 5.63 -7.37
N ASP A 36 23.41 6.46 -8.29
CA ASP A 36 23.97 7.79 -8.02
C ASP A 36 22.91 8.82 -7.59
N LYS A 37 21.64 8.57 -7.90
CA LYS A 37 20.51 9.44 -7.58
C LYS A 37 19.74 8.89 -6.40
N ALA A 38 19.93 9.45 -5.21
CA ALA A 38 19.39 8.85 -3.99
C ALA A 38 17.86 8.81 -4.00
N TYR A 39 17.20 9.85 -4.52
CA TYR A 39 15.73 9.89 -4.53
C TYR A 39 15.14 8.86 -5.49
N THR A 40 15.67 8.75 -6.71
CA THR A 40 15.23 7.73 -7.68
C THR A 40 15.51 6.32 -7.20
N SER A 41 16.76 6.02 -6.83
CA SER A 41 17.19 4.67 -6.46
C SER A 41 16.44 4.14 -5.24
N VAL A 42 16.40 4.90 -4.15
CA VAL A 42 15.75 4.47 -2.90
C VAL A 42 14.25 4.31 -3.11
N THR A 43 13.58 5.29 -3.74
CA THR A 43 12.13 5.23 -3.96
C THR A 43 11.74 4.03 -4.82
N PHE A 44 12.43 3.83 -5.94
CA PHE A 44 12.07 2.77 -6.88
C PHE A 44 12.45 1.39 -6.38
N LEU A 45 13.59 1.26 -5.69
CA LEU A 45 14.00 0.00 -5.07
C LEU A 45 13.03 -0.38 -3.94
N ALA A 46 12.72 0.56 -3.03
CA ALA A 46 11.80 0.30 -1.93
C ALA A 46 10.41 -0.08 -2.43
N LEU A 47 9.88 0.63 -3.43
CA LEU A 47 8.60 0.30 -4.04
C LEU A 47 8.64 -1.06 -4.74
N SER A 48 9.68 -1.36 -5.50
CA SER A 48 9.83 -2.65 -6.17
C SER A 48 9.81 -3.82 -5.18
N VAL A 49 10.65 -3.76 -4.13
CA VAL A 49 10.70 -4.78 -3.07
C VAL A 49 9.35 -4.91 -2.39
N PHE A 50 8.69 -3.79 -2.09
CA PHE A 50 7.39 -3.81 -1.41
C PHE A 50 6.28 -4.41 -2.28
N LEU A 51 6.27 -4.15 -3.59
CA LEU A 51 5.35 -4.78 -4.53
C LEU A 51 5.56 -6.30 -4.63
N LEU A 52 6.82 -6.75 -4.68
CA LEU A 52 7.15 -8.18 -4.67
C LEU A 52 6.73 -8.84 -3.34
N PHE A 53 6.94 -8.16 -2.21
CA PHE A 53 6.46 -8.61 -0.90
C PHE A 53 4.93 -8.79 -0.89
N HIS A 54 4.20 -7.86 -1.50
CA HIS A 54 2.76 -7.94 -1.65
C HIS A 54 2.27 -9.12 -2.51
N LEU A 55 3.01 -9.46 -3.57
CA LEU A 55 2.68 -10.58 -4.46
C LEU A 55 3.00 -11.95 -3.83
N PHE A 56 4.20 -12.10 -3.27
CA PHE A 56 4.72 -13.42 -2.87
C PHE A 56 4.43 -13.76 -1.40
N VAL A 57 4.52 -12.77 -0.50
CA VAL A 57 4.38 -13.00 0.95
C VAL A 57 2.96 -12.70 1.40
N LEU A 58 2.46 -11.48 1.18
CA LEU A 58 1.13 -11.10 1.64
C LEU A 58 0.00 -11.65 0.77
N LYS A 59 0.29 -11.99 -0.50
CA LYS A 59 -0.69 -12.45 -1.50
C LYS A 59 -1.96 -11.57 -1.49
N SER A 60 -1.75 -10.26 -1.53
CA SER A 60 -2.80 -9.28 -1.24
C SER A 60 -3.88 -9.25 -2.34
N GLU A 61 -5.09 -9.72 -2.03
CA GLU A 61 -6.24 -9.73 -2.95
C GLU A 61 -6.85 -8.35 -3.25
N TYR A 62 -6.31 -7.27 -2.68
CA TYR A 62 -6.83 -5.91 -2.85
C TYR A 62 -5.98 -5.04 -3.76
N LEU A 63 -4.86 -5.54 -4.28
CA LEU A 63 -3.96 -4.79 -5.16
C LEU A 63 -4.67 -4.22 -6.40
N GLY A 64 -5.56 -4.99 -7.03
CA GLY A 64 -6.27 -4.55 -8.24
C GLY A 64 -7.17 -3.34 -7.94
N ARG A 65 -8.01 -3.45 -6.92
CA ARG A 65 -8.82 -2.32 -6.41
C ARG A 65 -7.97 -1.13 -5.95
N PHE A 66 -6.82 -1.42 -5.34
CA PHE A 66 -5.89 -0.39 -4.88
C PHE A 66 -5.36 0.42 -6.05
N TYR A 67 -4.91 -0.21 -7.14
CA TYR A 67 -4.42 0.54 -8.31
C TYR A 67 -5.50 1.43 -8.92
N VAL A 68 -6.73 0.95 -9.08
CA VAL A 68 -7.83 1.80 -9.59
C VAL A 68 -8.06 2.99 -8.66
N THR A 69 -8.06 2.76 -7.35
CA THR A 69 -8.26 3.82 -6.36
C THR A 69 -7.10 4.82 -6.37
N TYR A 70 -5.87 4.33 -6.47
CA TYR A 70 -4.69 5.15 -6.56
C TYR A 70 -4.70 6.01 -7.83
N SER A 71 -5.10 5.46 -8.98
CA SER A 71 -5.29 6.23 -10.22
C SER A 71 -6.30 7.36 -10.06
N ILE A 72 -7.38 7.17 -9.29
CA ILE A 72 -8.32 8.25 -8.97
C ILE A 72 -7.68 9.28 -8.04
N LEU A 73 -6.91 8.84 -7.04
CA LEU A 73 -6.19 9.72 -6.11
C LEU A 73 -5.10 10.56 -6.79
N LEU A 74 -4.59 10.13 -7.95
CA LEU A 74 -3.62 10.92 -8.72
C LEU A 74 -4.21 12.25 -9.22
N ILE A 75 -5.53 12.34 -9.44
CA ILE A 75 -6.17 13.58 -9.92
C ILE A 75 -6.00 14.71 -8.89
N PRO A 76 -6.49 14.61 -7.64
CA PRO A 76 -6.27 15.66 -6.64
C PRO A 76 -4.79 15.80 -6.27
N PHE A 77 -4.00 14.73 -6.34
CA PHE A 77 -2.56 14.77 -6.10
C PHE A 77 -1.83 15.71 -7.06
N PHE A 78 -2.07 15.58 -8.37
CA PHE A 78 -1.42 16.45 -9.37
C PHE A 78 -1.88 17.90 -9.24
N ILE A 79 -3.16 18.14 -8.90
CA ILE A 79 -3.68 19.50 -8.69
C ILE A 79 -2.95 20.18 -7.53
N VAL A 80 -2.93 19.54 -6.36
CA VAL A 80 -2.35 20.14 -5.15
C VAL A 80 -0.83 20.27 -5.29
N ASN A 81 -0.14 19.21 -5.71
CA ASN A 81 1.31 19.25 -5.84
C ASN A 81 1.76 20.16 -6.99
N GLY A 82 0.99 20.26 -8.07
CA GLY A 82 1.27 21.19 -9.17
C GLY A 82 1.23 22.65 -8.71
N ILE A 83 0.23 23.00 -7.88
CA ILE A 83 0.13 24.34 -7.28
C ILE A 83 1.32 24.60 -6.34
N LEU A 84 1.65 23.65 -5.46
CA LEU A 84 2.72 23.81 -4.45
C LEU A 84 4.14 23.87 -5.04
N THR A 85 4.33 23.30 -6.23
CA THR A 85 5.61 23.26 -6.96
C THR A 85 5.72 24.35 -8.02
N GLY A 86 4.94 25.43 -7.91
CA GLY A 86 5.17 26.64 -8.71
C GLY A 86 4.30 26.80 -9.96
N SER A 87 3.31 25.93 -10.22
CA SER A 87 2.44 26.13 -11.40
C SER A 87 1.62 27.44 -11.33
N PHE A 88 1.39 27.98 -10.13
CA PHE A 88 0.57 29.19 -9.91
C PHE A 88 1.15 30.20 -8.91
N ILE A 89 2.33 29.94 -8.34
CA ILE A 89 2.99 30.77 -7.32
C ILE A 89 4.41 31.14 -7.80
N LYS A 90 4.84 32.37 -7.52
CA LYS A 90 6.16 32.90 -7.98
C LYS A 90 7.36 32.20 -7.33
N GLU A 91 7.16 31.63 -6.14
CA GLU A 91 8.17 30.88 -5.40
C GLU A 91 7.62 29.49 -5.11
N GLU A 92 8.36 28.45 -5.50
CA GLU A 92 8.00 27.06 -5.20
C GLU A 92 8.07 26.84 -3.69
N VAL A 93 7.07 26.23 -3.08
CA VAL A 93 7.13 25.91 -1.62
C VAL A 93 7.89 24.60 -1.40
N VAL A 94 7.84 23.70 -2.38
CA VAL A 94 8.51 22.40 -2.38
C VAL A 94 9.57 22.38 -3.48
N TRP A 95 10.82 22.26 -3.06
CA TRP A 95 11.99 22.34 -3.95
C TRP A 95 12.57 20.95 -4.18
N TYR A 96 12.93 20.64 -5.43
CA TYR A 96 13.60 19.38 -5.78
C TYR A 96 15.00 19.63 -6.31
N ASN A 97 15.96 18.86 -5.81
CA ASN A 97 17.30 18.82 -6.36
C ASN A 97 17.34 17.85 -7.54
N ASN A 98 17.48 18.38 -8.77
CA ASN A 98 17.54 17.56 -9.98
C ASN A 98 18.78 16.64 -10.03
N ASN A 99 19.79 16.87 -9.20
CA ASN A 99 20.95 15.97 -9.09
C ASN A 99 20.59 14.63 -8.43
N GLU A 100 19.48 14.58 -7.69
CA GLU A 100 19.05 13.39 -6.94
C GLU A 100 17.90 12.63 -7.60
N ASN A 101 17.33 13.17 -8.68
CA ASN A 101 16.19 12.61 -9.39
C ASN A 101 16.50 12.40 -10.89
N LEU A 102 15.60 11.77 -11.64
CA LEU A 102 15.79 11.51 -13.08
C LEU A 102 15.78 12.79 -13.94
N GLY A 103 15.43 13.95 -13.37
CA GLY A 103 15.19 15.19 -14.09
C GLY A 103 13.91 15.19 -14.91
N LEU A 104 13.12 14.11 -14.84
CA LEU A 104 11.84 13.97 -15.55
C LEU A 104 10.70 14.50 -14.70
N ARG A 105 9.85 15.34 -15.29
CA ARG A 105 8.73 15.99 -14.60
C ARG A 105 7.40 15.75 -15.31
N ILE A 106 6.35 15.57 -14.52
CA ILE A 106 4.96 15.62 -14.93
C ILE A 106 4.42 16.98 -14.44
N PHE A 107 4.13 17.88 -15.39
CA PHE A 107 3.95 19.31 -15.10
C PHE A 107 5.17 19.88 -14.37
N THR A 108 5.04 20.28 -13.10
CA THR A 108 6.12 20.79 -12.26
C THR A 108 6.67 19.74 -11.27
N ILE A 109 6.05 18.57 -11.19
CA ILE A 109 6.32 17.54 -10.17
C ILE A 109 7.26 16.47 -10.74
N PRO A 110 8.29 16.00 -10.02
CA PRO A 110 9.11 14.88 -10.47
C PRO A 110 8.29 13.61 -10.71
N VAL A 111 8.71 12.77 -11.65
CA VAL A 111 8.02 11.51 -11.93
C VAL A 111 8.05 10.56 -10.72
N GLU A 112 9.11 10.64 -9.91
CA GLU A 112 9.31 9.83 -8.71
C GLU A 112 8.21 10.03 -7.67
N ASP A 113 7.61 11.22 -7.58
CA ASP A 113 6.57 11.55 -6.61
C ASP A 113 5.32 10.67 -6.75
N VAL A 114 5.00 10.24 -7.98
CA VAL A 114 3.93 9.27 -8.24
C VAL A 114 4.28 7.92 -7.62
N PHE A 115 5.51 7.46 -7.75
CA PHE A 115 5.95 6.18 -7.19
C PHE A 115 6.11 6.25 -5.67
N TYR A 116 6.63 7.36 -5.16
CA TYR A 116 6.71 7.64 -3.74
C TYR A 116 5.32 7.66 -3.10
N GLY A 117 4.35 8.35 -3.73
CA GLY A 117 2.96 8.36 -3.29
C GLY A 117 2.33 6.97 -3.31
N LEU A 118 2.61 6.16 -4.35
CA LEU A 118 2.14 4.78 -4.42
C LEU A 118 2.67 3.95 -3.25
N LEU A 119 3.98 4.03 -2.96
CA LEU A 119 4.61 3.34 -1.83
C LEU A 119 4.01 3.78 -0.49
N LEU A 120 3.87 5.09 -0.27
CA LEU A 120 3.37 5.66 0.97
C LEU A 120 1.93 5.20 1.25
N ILE A 121 1.03 5.36 0.28
CA ILE A 121 -0.39 5.01 0.45
C ILE A 121 -0.56 3.49 0.55
N LEU A 122 0.16 2.71 -0.27
CA LEU A 122 0.09 1.24 -0.19
C LEU A 122 0.54 0.76 1.19
N THR A 123 1.66 1.29 1.70
CA THR A 123 2.17 0.93 3.04
C THR A 123 1.14 1.20 4.12
N ASN A 124 0.53 2.39 4.12
CA ASN A 124 -0.52 2.74 5.08
C ASN A 124 -1.74 1.81 4.99
N VAL A 125 -2.19 1.49 3.77
CA VAL A 125 -3.30 0.54 3.56
C VAL A 125 -2.93 -0.84 4.09
N THR A 126 -1.70 -1.31 3.87
CA THR A 126 -1.21 -2.60 4.36
C THR A 126 -1.22 -2.67 5.88
N PHE A 127 -0.69 -1.66 6.56
CA PHE A 127 -0.73 -1.58 8.02
C PHE A 127 -2.17 -1.56 8.54
N TYR A 128 -3.04 -0.76 7.91
CA TYR A 128 -4.43 -0.67 8.31
C TYR A 128 -5.18 -2.01 8.17
N GLU A 129 -5.03 -2.72 7.04
CA GLU A 129 -5.65 -4.02 6.85
C GLU A 129 -5.09 -5.08 7.83
N ALA A 130 -3.79 -5.02 8.15
CA ALA A 130 -3.17 -5.90 9.15
C ALA A 130 -3.71 -5.67 10.57
N LEU A 131 -3.96 -4.41 10.96
CA LEU A 131 -4.56 -4.10 12.26
C LEU A 131 -6.04 -4.55 12.32
N LEU A 132 -6.78 -4.37 11.23
CA LEU A 132 -8.17 -4.80 11.15
C LEU A 132 -8.31 -6.33 11.19
N SER A 133 -7.43 -7.08 10.54
CA SER A 133 -7.47 -8.54 10.55
C SER A 133 -7.26 -9.09 11.97
N LYS A 134 -6.30 -8.53 12.73
CA LYS A 134 -6.06 -8.88 14.14
C LYS A 134 -7.27 -8.59 15.03
N ARG A 135 -7.88 -7.40 14.90
CA ARG A 135 -9.08 -7.03 15.68
C ARG A 135 -10.27 -7.97 15.42
N ARG A 136 -10.42 -8.44 14.17
CA ARG A 136 -11.50 -9.36 13.80
C ARG A 136 -11.26 -10.77 14.32
N ALA A 137 -10.03 -11.26 14.29
CA ALA A 137 -9.66 -12.55 14.89
C ALA A 137 -10.03 -12.53 16.38
N SER A 138 -9.57 -11.52 17.13
CA SER A 138 -9.89 -11.37 18.55
C SER A 138 -11.41 -11.30 18.85
N LYS A 139 -12.18 -10.54 18.05
CA LYS A 139 -13.66 -10.50 18.19
C LYS A 139 -14.33 -11.85 17.90
N ARG A 140 -13.84 -12.57 16.90
CA ARG A 140 -14.36 -13.89 16.54
C ARG A 140 -14.10 -14.89 17.66
N ASP A 141 -12.88 -14.92 18.19
CA ASP A 141 -12.49 -15.82 19.27
C ASP A 141 -13.34 -15.57 20.53
N SER A 142 -13.52 -14.29 20.91
CA SER A 142 -14.41 -13.90 22.01
C SER A 142 -15.87 -14.35 21.80
N LYS A 143 -16.41 -14.21 20.59
CA LYS A 143 -17.77 -14.66 20.26
C LYS A 143 -17.89 -16.19 20.33
N THR A 144 -16.90 -16.92 19.82
CA THR A 144 -16.87 -18.39 19.85
C THR A 144 -16.82 -18.90 21.30
N SER A 145 -15.95 -18.35 22.15
CA SER A 145 -15.90 -18.72 23.57
C SER A 145 -17.23 -18.47 24.29
N LYS A 146 -17.91 -17.36 23.97
CA LYS A 146 -19.22 -17.05 24.55
C LYS A 146 -20.30 -18.06 24.14
N ILE A 147 -20.33 -18.47 22.87
CA ILE A 147 -21.28 -19.48 22.36
C ILE A 147 -20.98 -20.85 22.98
N LEU A 148 -19.71 -21.23 23.06
CA LEU A 148 -19.28 -22.51 23.62
C LEU A 148 -19.69 -22.63 25.10
N ASN A 149 -19.46 -21.58 25.88
CA ASN A 149 -19.88 -21.51 27.30
C ASN A 149 -21.41 -21.52 27.47
N LEU A 150 -22.17 -21.00 26.50
CA LEU A 150 -23.63 -21.03 26.52
C LEU A 150 -24.16 -22.44 26.19
N SER A 151 -23.50 -23.17 25.29
CA SER A 151 -23.92 -24.48 24.82
C SER A 151 -23.51 -25.64 25.73
N LEU A 152 -22.46 -25.48 26.54
CA LEU A 152 -21.91 -26.56 27.36
C LEU A 152 -22.54 -26.70 28.76
N GLY A 153 -23.46 -25.82 29.15
CA GLY A 153 -24.05 -25.84 30.48
C GLY A 153 -23.04 -25.50 31.61
N PRO A 154 -23.50 -25.18 32.83
CA PRO A 154 -22.65 -24.62 33.88
C PRO A 154 -21.53 -25.53 34.41
N SER A 155 -21.48 -26.82 34.02
CA SER A 155 -20.55 -27.81 34.57
C SER A 155 -19.21 -27.92 33.82
N THR A 156 -19.04 -27.29 32.66
CA THR A 156 -17.83 -27.43 31.83
C THR A 156 -17.29 -26.05 31.45
N LYS A 157 -16.67 -25.37 32.42
CA LYS A 157 -15.80 -24.22 32.12
C LYS A 157 -14.59 -24.73 31.37
N ILE A 158 -14.53 -24.48 30.06
CA ILE A 158 -13.29 -24.62 29.29
C ILE A 158 -12.37 -23.49 29.74
N THR A 159 -11.51 -23.78 30.70
CA THR A 159 -10.35 -22.94 31.00
C THR A 159 -9.52 -22.88 29.72
N THR A 160 -9.25 -21.66 29.26
CA THR A 160 -8.55 -21.40 28.00
C THR A 160 -7.10 -21.85 28.09
N TRP A 161 -6.82 -23.09 27.69
CA TRP A 161 -5.47 -23.63 27.48
C TRP A 161 -4.89 -23.13 26.16
N SER A 162 -4.59 -21.84 26.03
CA SER A 162 -3.90 -21.32 24.84
C SER A 162 -2.85 -20.25 25.15
N LYS A 163 -2.39 -20.16 26.41
CA LYS A 163 -1.39 -19.17 26.83
C LYS A 163 -0.14 -19.76 27.47
N GLU A 164 0.02 -21.10 27.47
CA GLU A 164 1.12 -21.80 28.15
C GLU A 164 1.93 -22.73 27.24
N MET A 165 1.80 -22.62 25.91
CA MET A 165 2.62 -23.40 24.96
C MET A 165 3.07 -22.53 23.78
N GLU A 166 3.81 -21.45 24.08
CA GLU A 166 4.89 -20.82 23.27
C GLU A 166 5.37 -19.49 23.87
#